data_AF-A0A329EET7-F1
#
_entry.id   AF-A0A329EET7-F1
#
_cell.length_a   1.000
_cell.length_b   1.000
_cell.length_c   1.000
_cell.angle_alpha   90.00
_cell.angle_beta   90.00
_cell.angle_gamma   90.00
#
_symmetry.space_group_name_H-M   'P 1'
#
loop_
_entity.id
_entity.type
_entity.pdbx_description
1 polymer ?
#
loop_
_entity_poly.entity_id
_entity_poly.type
_entity_poly.pdbx_seq_one_letter_code
_entity_poly.pdbx_strand_id
1 'polypeptide(L)'
;MMHNPKPENAIKPRPPGAESPSKVKETLIIVLDLLLDEYDADPRNPVIKELQQLVNAQDDIPSGEVELTAVLSPGGVYKVHDQHGRPVKGVKSVAVFPDQSGQSVFQINL
;
A
#
# COMPACT_ATOMS: atom_id res chain seq x y z
N MET A 1 -0.97 -49.71 -19.28
CA MET A 1 -1.44 -48.37 -19.69
C MET A 1 -1.12 -47.42 -18.55
N MET A 2 0.00 -46.69 -18.65
CA MET A 2 0.43 -45.75 -17.61
C MET A 2 -0.36 -44.44 -17.78
N HIS A 3 -1.04 -44.01 -16.71
CA HIS A 3 -1.72 -42.72 -16.65
C HIS A 3 -0.70 -41.61 -16.35
N ASN A 4 -0.61 -40.61 -17.22
CA ASN A 4 0.11 -39.37 -16.94
C ASN A 4 -0.73 -38.48 -16.00
N PRO A 5 -0.19 -37.98 -14.87
CA PRO A 5 -0.83 -36.88 -14.14
C PRO A 5 -0.59 -35.53 -14.86
N LYS A 6 -1.60 -34.65 -14.84
CA LYS A 6 -1.58 -33.29 -15.42
C LYS A 6 -0.58 -32.38 -14.68
N PRO A 7 0.00 -31.36 -15.34
CA PRO A 7 0.99 -30.49 -14.74
C PRO A 7 0.36 -29.54 -13.71
N GLU A 8 1.13 -29.33 -12.64
CA GLU A 8 0.92 -28.44 -11.51
C GLU A 8 0.49 -27.02 -11.91
N ASN A 9 -0.46 -26.45 -11.18
CA ASN A 9 -0.65 -25.01 -11.09
C ASN A 9 0.62 -24.41 -10.46
N ALA A 10 1.63 -24.16 -11.28
CA ALA A 10 2.83 -23.46 -10.88
C ALA A 10 2.46 -22.03 -10.47
N ILE A 11 2.37 -21.80 -9.16
CA ILE A 11 2.36 -20.47 -8.58
C ILE A 11 3.67 -19.83 -9.03
N LYS A 12 3.60 -18.91 -10.00
CA LYS A 12 4.79 -18.20 -10.48
C LYS A 12 5.48 -17.55 -9.27
N PRO A 13 6.80 -17.71 -9.09
CA PRO A 13 7.51 -17.04 -8.02
C PRO A 13 7.32 -15.52 -8.19
N ARG A 14 6.85 -14.86 -7.13
CA ARG A 14 6.70 -13.40 -7.11
C ARG A 14 8.08 -12.76 -7.29
N PRO A 15 8.19 -11.66 -8.05
CA PRO A 15 9.46 -10.98 -8.23
C PRO A 15 10.03 -10.52 -6.87
N PRO A 16 11.36 -10.60 -6.69
CA PRO A 16 12.00 -10.14 -5.46
C PRO A 16 11.75 -8.63 -5.29
N GLY A 17 11.07 -8.25 -4.20
CA GLY A 17 10.64 -6.88 -3.93
C GLY A 17 9.13 -6.67 -3.84
N ALA A 18 8.32 -7.69 -4.13
CA ALA A 18 6.88 -7.64 -3.83
C ALA A 18 6.67 -7.81 -2.32
N GLU A 19 6.44 -6.70 -1.61
CA GLU A 19 6.09 -6.70 -0.20
C GLU A 19 4.83 -7.55 0.05
N SER A 20 4.82 -8.27 1.18
CA SER A 20 3.65 -9.05 1.58
C SER A 20 2.46 -8.11 1.81
N PRO A 21 1.29 -8.37 1.22
CA PRO A 21 0.11 -7.55 1.45
C PRO A 21 -0.21 -7.44 2.94
N SER A 22 -0.74 -6.30 3.38
CA SER A 22 -1.19 -6.15 4.77
C SER A 22 -2.17 -7.28 5.12
N LYS A 23 -2.19 -7.72 6.39
CA LYS A 23 -3.11 -8.77 6.86
C LYS A 23 -4.58 -8.47 6.51
N VAL A 24 -4.94 -7.19 6.46
CA VAL A 24 -6.26 -6.71 6.02
C VAL A 24 -6.50 -7.05 4.55
N LYS A 25 -5.54 -6.74 3.68
CA LYS A 25 -5.62 -7.02 2.24
C LYS A 25 -5.65 -8.52 1.94
N GLU A 26 -4.87 -9.32 2.68
CA GLU A 26 -4.95 -10.78 2.60
C GLU A 26 -6.35 -11.29 2.96
N THR A 27 -6.94 -10.75 4.03
CA THR A 27 -8.30 -11.10 4.43
C THR A 27 -9.33 -10.70 3.37
N LEU A 28 -9.19 -9.53 2.77
CA LEU A 28 -10.08 -9.06 1.70
C LEU A 28 -10.00 -9.92 0.44
N ILE A 29 -8.79 -10.39 0.06
CA ILE A 29 -8.61 -11.33 -1.06
C ILE A 29 -9.35 -12.64 -0.77
N ILE A 30 -9.14 -13.22 0.43
CA ILE A 30 -9.79 -14.47 0.82
C ILE A 30 -11.33 -14.34 0.81
N VAL A 31 -11.85 -13.22 1.33
CA VAL A 31 -13.29 -12.97 1.34
C VAL A 31 -13.84 -12.83 -0.08
N LEU A 32 -13.12 -12.14 -0.96
CA LEU A 32 -13.53 -11.96 -2.35
C LEU A 32 -13.56 -13.30 -3.10
N ASP A 33 -12.51 -14.12 -2.94
CA ASP A 33 -12.44 -15.46 -3.53
C ASP A 33 -13.58 -16.34 -3.01
N LEU A 34 -13.86 -16.32 -1.70
CA LEU A 34 -14.98 -17.06 -1.10
C LEU A 34 -16.33 -16.65 -1.70
N LEU A 35 -16.56 -15.34 -1.89
CA LEU A 35 -17.81 -14.83 -2.45
C LEU A 35 -18.01 -15.24 -3.90
N LEU A 36 -16.95 -15.22 -4.71
CA LEU A 36 -17.01 -15.56 -6.13
C LEU A 36 -17.09 -17.07 -6.35
N ASP A 37 -16.26 -17.85 -5.66
CA ASP A 37 -16.10 -19.28 -5.93
C ASP A 37 -17.10 -20.14 -5.14
N GLU A 38 -17.26 -19.88 -3.83
CA GLU A 38 -18.12 -20.71 -2.97
C GLU A 38 -19.58 -20.25 -2.95
N TYR A 39 -19.81 -18.93 -3.05
CA TYR A 39 -21.16 -18.36 -2.99
C TYR A 39 -21.73 -17.93 -4.36
N ASP A 40 -20.99 -18.12 -5.45
CA ASP A 40 -21.38 -17.76 -6.82
C ASP A 40 -21.93 -16.31 -6.93
N ALA A 41 -21.31 -15.39 -6.17
CA ALA A 41 -21.74 -14.00 -6.16
C ALA A 41 -21.52 -13.36 -7.53
N ASP A 42 -22.48 -12.56 -7.99
CA ASP A 42 -22.35 -11.85 -9.27
C ASP A 42 -21.16 -10.87 -9.22
N PRO A 43 -20.12 -11.03 -10.06
CA PRO A 43 -18.97 -10.13 -10.10
C PRO A 43 -19.35 -8.70 -10.53
N ARG A 44 -20.55 -8.49 -11.05
CA ARG A 44 -21.08 -7.18 -11.42
C ARG A 44 -21.74 -6.47 -10.23
N ASN A 45 -21.99 -7.18 -9.13
CA ASN A 45 -22.56 -6.63 -7.92
C ASN A 45 -21.71 -5.43 -7.45
N PRO A 46 -22.33 -4.28 -7.15
CA PRO A 46 -21.62 -3.08 -6.71
C PRO A 46 -20.66 -3.31 -5.55
N VAL A 47 -21.04 -4.16 -4.58
CA VAL A 47 -20.23 -4.47 -3.39
C VAL A 47 -19.00 -5.29 -3.76
N ILE A 48 -19.13 -6.26 -4.67
CA ILE A 48 -18.00 -7.07 -5.16
C ILE A 48 -17.00 -6.20 -5.92
N LYS A 49 -17.50 -5.25 -6.73
CA LYS A 49 -16.65 -4.27 -7.42
C LYS A 49 -15.89 -3.37 -6.44
N GLU A 50 -16.55 -2.92 -5.37
CA GLU A 50 -15.91 -2.11 -4.33
C GLU A 50 -14.84 -2.90 -3.57
N LEU A 51 -15.11 -4.15 -3.20
CA LEU A 51 -14.12 -5.05 -2.60
C LEU A 51 -12.91 -5.27 -3.52
N GLN A 52 -13.16 -5.50 -4.81
CA GLN A 52 -12.09 -5.63 -5.80
C GLN A 52 -11.26 -4.35 -5.92
N GLN A 53 -11.88 -3.18 -5.86
CA GLN A 53 -11.18 -1.89 -5.84
C GLN A 53 -10.32 -1.72 -4.60
N LEU A 54 -10.81 -2.13 -3.42
CA LEU A 54 -10.05 -2.08 -2.18
C LEU A 54 -8.84 -3.02 -2.20
N VAL A 55 -9.00 -4.23 -2.75
CA VAL A 55 -7.87 -5.16 -2.97
C VAL A 55 -6.86 -4.59 -3.96
N ASN A 56 -7.33 -3.95 -5.03
CA ASN A 56 -6.48 -3.38 -6.07
C ASN A 56 -5.87 -2.02 -5.69
N ALA A 57 -6.38 -1.37 -4.63
CA ALA A 57 -5.78 -0.17 -4.10
C ALA A 57 -4.35 -0.50 -3.64
N GLN A 58 -3.38 0.30 -4.11
CA GLN A 58 -2.04 0.25 -3.55
C GLN A 58 -2.16 0.69 -2.09
N ASP A 59 -1.60 -0.10 -1.17
CA ASP A 59 -1.47 0.30 0.22
C ASP A 59 -0.59 1.55 0.25
N ASP A 60 -1.20 2.73 0.33
CA ASP A 60 -0.54 4.03 0.25
C ASP A 60 0.22 4.39 1.54
N ILE A 61 0.51 3.40 2.38
CA ILE A 61 1.32 3.58 3.58
C ILE A 61 2.48 2.59 3.49
N PRO A 62 3.68 3.06 3.12
CA PRO A 62 4.84 2.19 3.07
C PRO A 62 5.16 1.71 4.49
N SER A 63 5.30 0.39 4.67
CA SER A 63 5.63 -0.23 5.96
C SER A 63 7.14 -0.32 6.26
N GLY A 64 7.95 0.48 5.55
CA GLY A 64 9.41 0.59 5.72
C GLY A 64 9.86 1.99 6.16
N GLU A 65 11.17 2.24 6.14
CA GLU A 65 11.69 3.61 6.24
C GLU A 65 11.16 4.42 5.05
N VAL A 66 10.31 5.41 5.33
CA VAL A 66 9.76 6.31 4.32
C VAL A 66 10.65 7.53 4.22
N GLU A 67 11.25 7.73 3.05
CA GLU A 67 11.92 8.99 2.77
C GLU A 67 10.86 10.04 2.46
N LEU A 68 10.83 11.09 3.27
CA LEU A 68 9.86 12.18 3.16
C LEU A 68 10.56 13.44 2.67
N THR A 69 10.05 14.00 1.58
CA THR A 69 10.51 15.29 1.07
C THR A 69 9.54 16.39 1.46
N ALA A 70 9.99 17.31 2.32
CA ALA A 70 9.24 18.51 2.69
C ALA A 70 9.72 19.72 1.87
N VAL A 71 8.81 20.39 1.17
CA VAL A 71 9.12 21.62 0.43
C VAL A 71 8.77 22.85 1.28
N LEU A 72 9.81 23.59 1.66
CA LEU A 72 9.72 24.87 2.38
C LEU A 72 9.54 26.03 1.38
N SER A 73 8.59 26.92 1.64
CA SER A 73 8.42 28.19 0.94
C SER A 73 8.52 29.35 1.94
N PRO A 74 8.80 30.59 1.49
CA PRO A 74 8.72 31.76 2.37
C PRO A 74 7.32 31.85 2.99
N GLY A 75 7.24 31.76 4.32
CA GLY A 75 5.97 31.70 5.07
C GLY A 75 5.55 30.31 5.58
N GLY A 76 6.29 29.24 5.26
CA GLY A 76 6.08 27.90 5.86
C GLY A 76 6.22 26.73 4.87
N VAL A 77 5.99 25.51 5.38
CA VAL A 77 5.98 24.27 4.59
C VAL A 77 4.59 24.09 3.97
N TYR A 78 4.52 23.81 2.66
CA TYR A 78 3.22 23.59 1.99
C TYR A 78 3.00 22.14 1.55
N LYS A 79 4.07 21.35 1.36
CA LYS A 79 3.94 19.99 0.79
C LYS A 79 4.94 19.02 1.37
N VAL A 80 4.44 17.84 1.77
CA VAL A 80 5.22 16.66 2.11
C VAL A 80 4.91 15.60 1.05
N HIS A 81 5.94 15.04 0.44
CA HIS A 81 5.83 13.94 -0.52
C HIS A 81 6.63 12.73 -0.05
N ASP A 82 6.25 11.54 -0.50
CA ASP A 82 7.04 10.32 -0.32
C ASP A 82 8.19 10.23 -1.35
N GLN A 83 8.98 9.15 -1.28
CA GLN A 83 10.09 8.90 -2.20
C GLN A 83 9.67 8.77 -3.68
N HIS A 84 8.38 8.61 -3.96
CA HIS A 84 7.82 8.51 -5.30
C HIS A 84 7.18 9.83 -5.76
N GLY A 85 7.29 10.89 -4.96
CA GLY A 85 6.70 12.20 -5.25
C GLY A 85 5.19 12.27 -5.01
N ARG A 86 4.59 11.26 -4.38
CA ARG A 86 3.16 11.25 -4.04
C ARG A 86 2.91 12.12 -2.82
N PRO A 87 1.84 12.93 -2.79
CA PRO A 87 1.52 13.73 -1.62
C PRO A 87 1.14 12.84 -0.43
N VAL A 88 1.77 13.07 0.71
CA VAL A 88 1.45 12.33 1.95
C VAL A 88 0.14 12.87 2.53
N LYS A 89 -0.86 12.00 2.65
CA LYS A 89 -2.15 12.33 3.28
C LYS A 89 -2.03 12.22 4.80
N GLY A 90 -2.77 13.05 5.52
CA GLY A 90 -2.86 13.00 6.98
C GLY A 90 -1.79 13.80 7.75
N VAL A 91 -0.94 14.59 7.07
CA VAL A 91 0.02 15.46 7.76
C VAL A 91 -0.72 16.53 8.58
N LYS A 92 -0.58 16.49 9.91
CA LYS A 92 -1.15 17.47 10.84
C LYS A 92 -0.30 18.72 10.98
N SER A 93 1.02 18.55 11.01
CA SER A 93 1.97 19.66 11.16
C SER A 93 3.38 19.26 10.75
N VAL A 94 4.16 20.23 10.29
CA VAL A 94 5.60 20.09 10.08
C VAL A 94 6.33 21.11 10.94
N ALA A 95 7.30 20.65 11.74
CA ALA A 95 8.16 21.49 12.55
C ALA A 95 9.60 21.38 12.06
N VAL A 96 10.31 22.51 12.09
CA VAL A 96 11.74 22.60 11.76
C VAL A 96 12.44 23.21 12.96
N PHE A 97 13.43 22.52 13.49
CA PHE A 97 14.23 23.00 14.61
C PHE A 97 15.67 22.54 14.46
N PRO A 98 16.65 23.32 14.96
CA PRO A 98 18.02 22.86 15.04
C PRO A 98 18.17 21.79 16.12
N ASP A 99 18.97 20.75 15.86
CA ASP A 99 19.40 19.80 16.88
C ASP A 99 20.57 20.34 17.72
N GLN A 100 21.11 19.51 18.61
CA GLN A 100 22.25 19.86 19.45
C GLN A 100 23.56 20.08 18.66
N SER A 101 23.63 19.61 17.41
CA SER A 101 24.75 19.83 16.50
C SER A 101 24.57 21.06 15.59
N GLY A 102 23.40 21.72 15.64
CA GLY A 102 23.03 22.83 14.77
C GLY A 102 22.49 22.40 13.40
N GLN A 103 22.32 21.09 13.15
CA GLN A 103 21.65 20.58 11.96
C GLN A 103 20.14 20.82 12.04
N SER A 104 19.55 21.20 10.90
CA SER A 104 18.09 21.34 10.80
C SER A 104 17.43 19.97 10.78
N VAL A 105 16.60 19.71 11.78
CA VAL A 105 15.76 18.51 11.87
C VAL A 105 14.33 18.86 11.47
N PHE A 106 13.76 17.99 10.64
CA PHE A 106 12.36 18.05 10.25
C PHE A 106 11.57 17.03 11.05
N GLN A 107 10.52 17.48 11.73
CA GLN A 107 9.53 16.62 12.35
C GLN A 107 8.21 16.74 11.59
N ILE A 108 7.74 15.61 11.07
CA ILE A 108 6.45 15.51 10.38
C ILE A 108 5.50 14.74 11.29
N ASN A 109 4.41 15.38 11.72
CA ASN A 109 3.38 14.74 12.53
C ASN A 109 2.22 14.30 11.62
N LEU A 110 1.92 12.99 11.62
CA LEU A 110 0.78 12.37 10.94
C LEU A 110 -0.42 12.20 11.91
#